data_AF-A0A7X7KV88-F1
#
_entry.id   AF-A0A7X7KV88-F1
#
_cell.length_a   1.000
_cell.length_b   1.000
_cell.length_c   1.000
_cell.angle_alpha   90.00
_cell.angle_beta   90.00
_cell.angle_gamma   90.00
#
_symmetry.space_group_name_H-M   'P 1'
#
loop_
_entity.id
_entity.type
_entity.pdbx_description
1 polymer ?
#
loop_
_entity_poly.entity_id
_entity_poly.type
_entity_poly.pdbx_seq_one_letter_code
_entity_poly.pdbx_strand_id
1 'polypeptide(L)'
;MKHSWAGGGAGGGAVRIESTGTVVVDGWIIADGANALRYSGGGSGGGIWISCRQFGGTGGLIRANGGARGDEGGGGGGGRIAVDYTSLTGTPMVRFETREAPCTLPRGHVAARWPTHWLSGHGTLWFPDSQLVSATLDRFDGMLLLADATGWPPDSLTVSNGLVELAGDSFEIDGALTVGRDGVLVLAPDGPVRVGGEVLVDGGRLVLNDFTQMVCQAGLTVTNGGVFHACAAPTNGTVAFGASVDVTGEIRVAADSWIIPDCQGTNGGPVRLRCTRARIAANGGIDATGRGFLGGDMIASQKGLGPGGGTGGAIGSYGAGGGYGGQGGWSWYEPYGWGKAGGPAYGSSLAPVMPGSGGGSFQGYTAGHGGGTVWLEADDTIVLDGAVLADASTPLSYAGGGAGGGVFLAARDFGGKAGGRISAGGTPGGDRAGPGGGGRIAVAIGLDAGAVQTLLDNEPLPELFTYSRHGRYSGSLHVAEGAPGPDYTGETWRAPQPGTALFLTTNTTFHITGSPGEYGHPVPDPYGGCPYYAPGAWITNGVATPDDEAAGTRHACLGWTLHDASETLLTSGASTQAVFRLDATRVLTWQWTNEYHLAIHEGLDGRVTTGLSGWYTHATVVAGI
;
A
#
# COMPACT_ATOMS: atom_id res chain seq x y z
N MET A 1 53.37 -11.58 -15.06
CA MET A 1 52.04 -11.48 -14.46
C MET A 1 51.81 -10.00 -14.13
N LYS A 2 50.87 -9.33 -14.81
CA LYS A 2 50.59 -7.90 -14.58
C LYS A 2 49.68 -7.79 -13.35
N HIS A 3 50.16 -7.12 -12.31
CA HIS A 3 49.33 -6.66 -11.20
C HIS A 3 48.33 -5.62 -11.74
N SER A 4 47.07 -6.01 -11.87
CA SER A 4 45.98 -5.05 -12.07
C SER A 4 45.74 -4.36 -10.74
N TRP A 5 46.23 -3.13 -10.58
CA TRP A 5 45.96 -2.31 -9.40
C TRP A 5 44.46 -2.00 -9.37
N ALA A 6 43.77 -2.45 -8.32
CA ALA A 6 42.50 -1.86 -7.92
C ALA A 6 42.80 -0.39 -7.55
N GLY A 7 42.18 0.54 -8.26
CA GLY A 7 42.38 1.97 -8.07
C GLY A 7 41.03 2.65 -7.90
N GLY A 8 40.84 3.30 -6.74
CA GLY A 8 39.70 4.19 -6.53
C GLY A 8 39.71 5.34 -7.52
N GLY A 9 38.52 5.86 -7.82
CA GLY A 9 38.39 7.06 -8.62
C GLY A 9 39.01 8.26 -7.92
N ALA A 10 39.82 9.04 -8.64
CA ALA A 10 40.32 10.32 -8.13
C ALA A 10 39.16 11.32 -7.95
N GLY A 11 39.18 12.09 -6.86
CA GLY A 11 38.21 13.17 -6.66
C GLY A 11 38.35 14.28 -7.71
N GLY A 12 37.25 15.00 -7.94
CA GLY A 12 37.22 16.14 -8.84
C GLY A 12 38.06 17.31 -8.33
N GLY A 13 38.55 18.11 -9.28
CA GLY A 13 39.38 19.29 -8.99
C GLY A 13 38.59 20.46 -8.39
N ALA A 14 39.29 21.55 -8.09
CA ALA A 14 38.66 22.81 -7.71
C ALA A 14 38.84 23.85 -8.82
N VAL A 15 37.75 24.48 -9.24
CA VAL A 15 37.76 25.63 -10.15
C VAL A 15 37.30 26.86 -9.38
N ARG A 16 38.13 27.90 -9.36
CA ARG A 16 37.82 29.20 -8.76
C ARG A 16 37.94 30.28 -9.82
N ILE A 17 36.85 30.99 -10.08
CA ILE A 17 36.78 32.12 -11.01
C ILE A 17 36.33 33.34 -10.23
N GLU A 18 37.17 34.37 -10.21
CA GLU A 18 36.87 35.65 -9.57
C GLU A 18 36.97 36.75 -10.62
N SER A 19 35.87 37.47 -10.85
CA SER A 19 35.79 38.58 -11.80
C SER A 19 35.09 39.76 -11.14
N THR A 20 35.59 40.98 -11.33
CA THR A 20 34.87 42.19 -10.88
C THR A 20 33.79 42.63 -11.87
N GLY A 21 33.71 41.99 -13.04
CA GLY A 21 32.82 42.33 -14.14
C GLY A 21 31.85 41.21 -14.47
N THR A 22 31.74 40.90 -15.75
CA THR A 22 30.82 39.89 -16.27
C THR A 22 31.54 38.55 -16.42
N VAL A 23 30.88 37.46 -16.04
CA VAL A 23 31.23 36.08 -16.40
C VAL A 23 30.15 35.54 -17.31
N VAL A 24 30.53 35.15 -18.54
CA VAL A 24 29.64 34.50 -19.51
C VAL A 24 30.13 33.08 -19.73
N VAL A 25 29.26 32.11 -19.46
CA VAL A 25 29.58 30.68 -19.62
C VAL A 25 28.77 30.10 -20.78
N ASP A 26 29.40 30.03 -21.94
CA ASP A 26 28.87 29.31 -23.12
C ASP A 26 29.58 27.98 -23.38
N GLY A 27 30.65 27.71 -22.62
CA GLY A 27 31.44 26.47 -22.68
C GLY A 27 31.24 25.59 -21.45
N TRP A 28 32.19 24.67 -21.23
CA TRP A 28 32.14 23.72 -20.12
C TRP A 28 33.11 24.12 -19.01
N ILE A 29 32.64 24.11 -17.77
CA ILE A 29 33.46 24.18 -16.56
C ILE A 29 33.22 22.88 -15.78
N ILE A 30 34.23 22.01 -15.74
CA ILE A 30 34.09 20.64 -15.23
C ILE A 30 35.06 20.38 -14.09
N ALA A 31 34.53 19.82 -13.01
CA ALA A 31 35.24 19.38 -11.81
C ALA A 31 34.76 17.98 -11.39
N ASP A 32 34.56 17.07 -12.34
CA ASP A 32 34.03 15.72 -12.05
C ASP A 32 35.04 14.83 -11.33
N GLY A 33 34.53 13.95 -10.47
CA GLY A 33 35.26 12.79 -9.98
C GLY A 33 35.50 11.76 -11.07
N ALA A 34 36.64 11.10 -11.04
CA ALA A 34 36.97 10.02 -11.94
C ALA A 34 36.26 8.73 -11.55
N ASN A 35 35.94 7.91 -12.55
CA ASN A 35 35.40 6.57 -12.33
C ASN A 35 36.44 5.67 -11.66
N ALA A 36 35.95 4.73 -10.85
CA ALA A 36 36.78 3.70 -10.25
C ALA A 36 37.11 2.57 -11.24
N LEU A 37 38.16 1.83 -10.92
CA LEU A 37 38.42 0.52 -11.50
C LEU A 37 37.69 -0.59 -10.73
N ARG A 38 37.88 -1.84 -11.15
CA ARG A 38 37.26 -3.03 -10.54
C ARG A 38 37.46 -3.04 -9.01
N TYR A 39 36.41 -3.42 -8.27
CA TYR A 39 36.39 -3.54 -6.81
C TYR A 39 36.69 -2.23 -6.03
N SER A 40 36.56 -1.06 -6.67
CA SER A 40 36.90 0.22 -6.05
C SER A 40 35.75 1.23 -6.16
N GLY A 41 35.73 2.22 -5.27
CA GLY A 41 34.73 3.30 -5.25
C GLY A 41 35.08 4.48 -6.17
N GLY A 42 34.06 5.13 -6.71
CA GLY A 42 34.21 6.30 -7.58
C GLY A 42 34.65 7.55 -6.82
N GLY A 43 35.35 8.46 -7.50
CA GLY A 43 35.81 9.71 -6.90
C GLY A 43 34.66 10.68 -6.68
N SER A 44 34.68 11.47 -5.61
CA SER A 44 33.68 12.53 -5.40
C SER A 44 33.81 13.63 -6.45
N GLY A 45 32.71 14.32 -6.75
CA GLY A 45 32.75 15.59 -7.48
C GLY A 45 33.57 16.65 -6.74
N GLY A 46 34.09 17.60 -7.50
CA GLY A 46 34.95 18.67 -7.03
C GLY A 46 34.19 19.93 -6.61
N GLY A 47 34.89 21.06 -6.56
CA GLY A 47 34.32 22.36 -6.22
C GLY A 47 34.41 23.34 -7.39
N ILE A 48 33.32 24.04 -7.69
CA ILE A 48 33.33 25.15 -8.64
C ILE A 48 32.77 26.37 -7.92
N TRP A 49 33.58 27.43 -7.81
CA TRP A 49 33.15 28.70 -7.27
C TRP A 49 33.38 29.81 -8.29
N ILE A 50 32.32 30.54 -8.61
CA ILE A 50 32.33 31.69 -9.50
C ILE A 50 31.84 32.89 -8.69
N SER A 51 32.65 33.94 -8.60
CA SER A 51 32.23 35.23 -8.03
C SER A 51 32.36 36.31 -9.09
N CYS A 52 31.26 37.03 -9.36
CA CYS A 52 31.17 38.04 -10.39
C CYS A 52 30.16 39.15 -10.08
N ARG A 53 30.21 40.27 -10.80
CA ARG A 53 29.14 41.29 -10.72
C ARG A 53 27.93 40.89 -11.57
N GLN A 54 28.20 40.36 -12.77
CA GLN A 54 27.19 39.97 -13.75
C GLN A 54 27.42 38.53 -14.23
N PHE A 55 26.41 37.66 -14.12
CA PHE A 55 26.48 36.29 -14.62
C PHE A 55 25.59 36.08 -15.85
N GLY A 56 26.09 35.37 -16.86
CA GLY A 56 25.38 35.10 -18.11
C GLY A 56 25.85 33.83 -18.81
N GLY A 57 25.24 33.53 -19.96
CA GLY A 57 25.58 32.37 -20.80
C GLY A 57 24.33 31.71 -21.35
N THR A 58 24.38 31.20 -22.58
CA THR A 58 23.22 30.68 -23.32
C THR A 58 23.33 29.19 -23.69
N GLY A 59 24.52 28.59 -23.51
CA GLY A 59 24.76 27.17 -23.83
C GLY A 59 25.77 26.45 -22.93
N GLY A 60 26.17 27.09 -21.82
CA GLY A 60 27.20 26.55 -20.94
C GLY A 60 26.75 25.35 -20.08
N LEU A 61 27.74 24.60 -19.62
CA LEU A 61 27.59 23.53 -18.63
C LEU A 61 28.60 23.74 -17.50
N ILE A 62 28.12 23.79 -16.27
CA ILE A 62 28.94 23.82 -15.07
C ILE A 62 28.65 22.54 -14.30
N ARG A 63 29.66 21.68 -14.15
CA ARG A 63 29.47 20.30 -13.70
C ARG A 63 30.53 19.86 -12.70
N ALA A 64 30.09 19.31 -11.58
CA ALA A 64 30.94 18.68 -10.58
C ALA A 64 30.30 17.35 -10.13
N ASN A 65 30.18 16.40 -11.05
CA ASN A 65 29.54 15.11 -10.78
C ASN A 65 30.50 14.15 -10.08
N GLY A 66 29.95 13.21 -9.32
CA GLY A 66 30.69 12.06 -8.81
C GLY A 66 31.05 11.07 -9.91
N GLY A 67 32.14 10.32 -9.70
CA GLY A 67 32.61 9.27 -10.58
C GLY A 67 31.90 7.94 -10.35
N ALA A 68 31.69 7.16 -11.41
CA ALA A 68 31.08 5.84 -11.36
C ALA A 68 31.92 4.84 -10.53
N ARG A 69 31.21 3.92 -9.88
CA ARG A 69 31.81 2.79 -9.17
C ARG A 69 32.41 1.74 -10.12
N GLY A 70 33.32 0.93 -9.59
CA GLY A 70 33.62 -0.39 -10.14
C GLY A 70 32.58 -1.44 -9.72
N ASP A 71 32.74 -2.68 -10.20
CA ASP A 71 31.74 -3.75 -10.10
C ASP A 71 31.23 -4.08 -8.68
N GLU A 72 32.02 -3.79 -7.62
CA GLU A 72 31.66 -4.02 -6.20
C GLU A 72 31.92 -2.79 -5.31
N GLY A 73 32.15 -1.61 -5.89
CA GLY A 73 32.44 -0.37 -5.16
C GLY A 73 31.22 0.55 -4.95
N GLY A 74 31.39 1.62 -4.16
CA GLY A 74 30.40 2.70 -4.06
C GLY A 74 30.57 3.76 -5.16
N GLY A 75 29.49 4.44 -5.54
CA GLY A 75 29.57 5.60 -6.42
C GLY A 75 30.15 6.82 -5.70
N GLY A 76 30.73 7.76 -6.46
CA GLY A 76 31.15 9.05 -5.91
C GLY A 76 29.96 9.98 -5.67
N GLY A 77 29.97 10.71 -4.55
CA GLY A 77 29.00 11.79 -4.31
C GLY A 77 29.22 13.00 -5.23
N GLY A 78 28.18 13.79 -5.43
CA GLY A 78 28.26 15.05 -6.19
C GLY A 78 29.13 16.11 -5.50
N GLY A 79 29.62 17.07 -6.28
CA GLY A 79 30.47 18.16 -5.86
C GLY A 79 29.70 19.40 -5.39
N ARG A 80 30.35 20.55 -5.32
CA ARG A 80 29.70 21.80 -4.91
C ARG A 80 29.90 22.87 -5.96
N ILE A 81 28.81 23.48 -6.43
CA ILE A 81 28.85 24.62 -7.35
C ILE A 81 28.24 25.82 -6.62
N ALA A 82 28.97 26.93 -6.60
CA ALA A 82 28.49 28.20 -6.08
C ALA A 82 28.70 29.29 -7.13
N VAL A 83 27.64 30.02 -7.48
CA VAL A 83 27.71 31.18 -8.38
C VAL A 83 27.22 32.40 -7.64
N ASP A 84 28.16 33.20 -7.16
CA ASP A 84 27.95 34.47 -6.48
C ASP A 84 27.91 35.61 -7.50
N TYR A 85 26.76 36.27 -7.64
CA TYR A 85 26.52 37.35 -8.59
C TYR A 85 25.68 38.48 -7.98
N THR A 86 25.74 39.68 -8.58
CA THR A 86 24.86 40.80 -8.19
C THR A 86 23.69 41.00 -9.15
N SER A 87 23.85 40.61 -10.42
CA SER A 87 22.80 40.71 -11.43
C SER A 87 23.03 39.70 -12.56
N LEU A 88 21.97 39.39 -13.31
CA LEU A 88 22.07 38.53 -14.49
C LEU A 88 22.24 39.35 -15.77
N THR A 89 22.93 38.76 -16.75
CA THR A 89 22.99 39.27 -18.12
C THR A 89 22.02 38.50 -18.99
N GLY A 90 20.94 39.15 -19.41
CA GLY A 90 19.85 38.50 -20.16
C GLY A 90 19.13 37.45 -19.30
N THR A 91 18.72 36.34 -19.94
CA THR A 91 18.17 35.16 -19.26
C THR A 91 19.19 34.03 -19.44
N PRO A 92 20.12 33.83 -18.47
CA PRO A 92 21.12 32.78 -18.59
C PRO A 92 20.44 31.42 -18.79
N MET A 93 20.99 30.57 -19.64
CA MET A 93 20.56 29.19 -19.92
C MET A 93 21.69 28.19 -19.66
N VAL A 94 22.49 28.46 -18.62
CA VAL A 94 23.57 27.57 -18.19
C VAL A 94 22.98 26.38 -17.44
N ARG A 95 23.46 25.17 -17.75
CA ARG A 95 23.13 23.95 -17.00
C ARG A 95 24.08 23.76 -15.83
N PHE A 96 23.53 23.32 -14.71
CA PHE A 96 24.24 23.07 -13.46
C PHE A 96 24.05 21.63 -13.04
N GLU A 97 25.14 20.91 -12.81
CA GLU A 97 25.10 19.49 -12.46
C GLU A 97 26.06 19.15 -11.33
N THR A 98 25.53 18.59 -10.25
CA THR A 98 26.26 17.99 -9.14
C THR A 98 25.71 16.60 -8.86
N ARG A 99 25.59 15.78 -9.90
CA ARG A 99 25.06 14.41 -9.81
C ARG A 99 25.96 13.55 -8.94
N GLU A 100 25.34 12.70 -8.14
CA GLU A 100 25.98 11.49 -7.65
C GLU A 100 26.19 10.48 -8.78
N ALA A 101 27.12 9.55 -8.59
CA ALA A 101 27.18 8.38 -9.44
C ALA A 101 26.37 7.24 -8.82
N PRO A 102 25.39 6.65 -9.53
CA PRO A 102 24.52 5.63 -8.96
C PRO A 102 25.33 4.44 -8.43
N CYS A 103 24.90 3.79 -7.35
CA CYS A 103 25.35 2.45 -6.93
C CYS A 103 24.38 1.38 -7.47
N THR A 104 24.84 0.20 -7.89
CA THR A 104 23.96 -0.87 -8.40
C THR A 104 23.61 -1.76 -7.25
N LEU A 105 22.36 -1.65 -6.80
CA LEU A 105 21.46 -2.79 -6.66
C LEU A 105 20.05 -2.32 -7.05
N PRO A 106 19.23 -3.15 -7.72
CA PRO A 106 18.00 -2.72 -8.33
C PRO A 106 16.86 -2.70 -7.29
N ARG A 107 16.71 -1.60 -6.56
CA ARG A 107 15.39 -1.08 -6.15
C ARG A 107 15.48 0.42 -6.34
N GLY A 108 14.59 0.97 -7.17
CA GLY A 108 14.74 2.26 -7.82
C GLY A 108 15.28 3.38 -6.93
N HIS A 109 16.11 4.24 -7.52
CA HIS A 109 16.41 5.56 -6.98
C HIS A 109 15.11 6.21 -6.53
N VAL A 110 15.04 6.39 -5.23
CA VAL A 110 14.56 7.58 -4.57
C VAL A 110 15.45 7.75 -3.35
N ALA A 111 15.64 8.98 -2.92
CA ALA A 111 16.25 9.38 -1.66
C ALA A 111 15.50 8.83 -0.41
N ALA A 112 14.80 7.71 -0.55
CA ALA A 112 13.87 7.09 0.36
C ALA A 112 14.20 5.60 0.48
N ARG A 113 15.08 5.26 1.44
CA ARG A 113 14.79 4.32 2.53
C ARG A 113 16.04 4.13 3.38
N TRP A 114 15.87 4.29 4.69
CA TRP A 114 16.87 3.92 5.68
C TRP A 114 17.09 2.40 5.70
N PRO A 115 18.35 1.95 5.87
CA PRO A 115 19.51 2.77 6.17
C PRO A 115 20.28 3.11 4.89
N THR A 116 20.27 4.39 4.51
CA THR A 116 20.88 5.00 3.32
C THR A 116 22.42 4.98 3.32
N HIS A 117 23.08 4.17 4.16
CA HIS A 117 24.54 4.21 4.28
C HIS A 117 25.31 3.64 3.07
N TRP A 118 24.59 3.11 2.06
CA TRP A 118 25.18 2.55 0.85
C TRP A 118 25.01 3.42 -0.41
N LEU A 119 24.32 4.57 -0.30
CA LEU A 119 24.08 5.46 -1.44
C LEU A 119 25.05 6.66 -1.40
N SER A 120 25.57 7.04 -2.56
CA SER A 120 26.18 8.36 -2.76
C SER A 120 25.07 9.40 -2.87
N GLY A 121 25.29 10.61 -2.35
CA GLY A 121 24.35 11.72 -2.43
C GLY A 121 24.74 12.76 -3.47
N HIS A 122 23.73 13.48 -3.98
CA HIS A 122 23.89 14.64 -4.84
C HIS A 122 24.67 15.74 -4.12
N GLY A 123 25.33 16.57 -4.92
CA GLY A 123 26.03 17.74 -4.43
C GLY A 123 25.13 18.97 -4.35
N THR A 124 25.72 20.11 -4.01
CA THR A 124 24.98 21.36 -3.76
C THR A 124 25.19 22.39 -4.84
N LEU A 125 24.11 23.08 -5.20
CA LEU A 125 24.09 24.27 -6.05
C LEU A 125 23.72 25.48 -5.19
N TRP A 126 24.61 26.45 -5.05
CA TRP A 126 24.38 27.66 -4.26
C TRP A 126 24.30 28.91 -5.12
N PHE A 127 23.29 29.74 -4.85
CA PHE A 127 23.08 31.03 -5.49
C PHE A 127 22.70 32.10 -4.44
N PRO A 128 23.05 33.38 -4.67
CA PRO A 128 22.72 34.46 -3.74
C PRO A 128 21.22 34.74 -3.65
N ASP A 129 20.47 34.50 -4.73
CA ASP A 129 19.03 34.77 -4.83
C ASP A 129 18.35 33.83 -5.84
N SER A 130 17.04 34.00 -6.04
CA SER A 130 16.22 33.21 -6.97
C SER A 130 16.25 33.69 -8.43
N GLN A 131 16.99 34.75 -8.79
CA GLN A 131 16.95 35.31 -10.15
C GLN A 131 17.41 34.29 -11.21
N LEU A 132 18.38 33.43 -10.86
CA LEU A 132 18.86 32.38 -11.76
C LEU A 132 17.93 31.16 -11.79
N VAL A 133 17.00 31.06 -10.83
CA VAL A 133 16.22 29.87 -10.49
C VAL A 133 14.73 30.20 -10.56
N SER A 134 14.22 30.24 -11.78
CA SER A 134 12.85 30.66 -12.11
C SER A 134 11.76 29.63 -11.70
N ALA A 135 10.50 29.93 -12.00
CA ALA A 135 9.36 29.01 -11.88
C ALA A 135 9.50 27.69 -12.66
N THR A 136 10.44 27.60 -13.60
CA THR A 136 10.79 26.36 -14.28
C THR A 136 12.23 25.96 -13.96
N LEU A 137 12.39 24.75 -13.42
CA LEU A 137 13.65 24.11 -13.11
C LEU A 137 13.89 22.97 -14.11
N ASP A 138 14.56 23.27 -15.21
CA ASP A 138 14.79 22.35 -16.33
C ASP A 138 16.26 22.07 -16.64
N ARG A 139 17.15 22.62 -15.81
CA ARG A 139 18.59 22.73 -16.08
C ARG A 139 19.47 22.54 -14.86
N PHE A 140 18.88 22.06 -13.76
CA PHE A 140 19.52 21.90 -12.47
C PHE A 140 19.52 20.42 -12.09
N ASP A 141 20.67 19.94 -11.64
CA ASP A 141 20.83 18.63 -11.05
C ASP A 141 21.62 18.75 -9.74
N GLY A 142 20.95 18.67 -8.60
CA GLY A 142 21.54 18.83 -7.27
C GLY A 142 20.60 19.43 -6.22
N MET A 143 21.15 19.58 -5.01
CA MET A 143 20.48 20.25 -3.91
C MET A 143 20.61 21.76 -4.05
N LEU A 144 19.49 22.43 -4.26
CA LEU A 144 19.41 23.86 -4.47
C LEU A 144 19.42 24.61 -3.14
N LEU A 145 20.36 25.55 -3.00
CA LEU A 145 20.54 26.42 -1.85
C LEU A 145 20.49 27.88 -2.30
N LEU A 146 19.52 28.64 -1.78
CA LEU A 146 19.39 30.07 -2.02
C LEU A 146 19.78 30.82 -0.74
N ALA A 147 20.71 31.78 -0.84
CA ALA A 147 21.12 32.57 0.31
C ALA A 147 20.00 33.50 0.79
N ASP A 148 19.31 34.14 -0.15
CA ASP A 148 18.06 34.85 0.09
C ASP A 148 16.87 34.03 -0.44
N ALA A 149 16.25 33.27 0.45
CA ALA A 149 15.05 32.51 0.17
C ALA A 149 13.75 33.34 0.33
N THR A 150 13.83 34.66 0.59
CA THR A 150 12.61 35.44 0.79
C THR A 150 11.74 35.46 -0.47
N GLY A 151 10.49 35.01 -0.33
CA GLY A 151 9.53 34.96 -1.44
C GLY A 151 9.80 33.87 -2.47
N TRP A 152 10.67 32.89 -2.16
CA TRP A 152 10.84 31.69 -2.96
C TRP A 152 10.40 30.47 -2.15
N PRO A 153 9.57 29.56 -2.69
CA PRO A 153 9.29 29.29 -4.11
C PRO A 153 8.28 30.26 -4.79
N PRO A 154 8.19 30.24 -6.14
CA PRO A 154 7.25 31.07 -6.92
C PRO A 154 5.80 30.57 -6.85
N ASP A 155 4.84 31.38 -7.32
CA ASP A 155 3.40 31.03 -7.36
C ASP A 155 3.12 29.67 -7.99
N SER A 156 3.89 29.24 -8.98
CA SER A 156 3.79 27.88 -9.54
C SER A 156 5.19 27.38 -9.89
N LEU A 157 5.41 26.08 -9.70
CA LEU A 157 6.70 25.46 -9.89
C LEU A 157 6.58 24.30 -10.89
N THR A 158 7.46 24.29 -11.89
CA THR A 158 7.63 23.16 -12.82
C THR A 158 9.06 22.64 -12.73
N VAL A 159 9.22 21.33 -12.54
CA VAL A 159 10.51 20.64 -12.57
C VAL A 159 10.50 19.63 -13.72
N SER A 160 11.51 19.66 -14.59
CA SER A 160 11.66 18.72 -15.72
C SER A 160 13.15 18.50 -16.03
N ASN A 161 13.51 17.46 -16.78
CA ASN A 161 14.87 17.28 -17.32
C ASN A 161 16.04 17.43 -16.30
N GLY A 162 15.83 17.07 -15.04
CA GLY A 162 16.80 17.31 -13.97
C GLY A 162 16.29 16.86 -12.61
N LEU A 163 17.21 16.66 -11.67
CA LEU A 163 16.90 16.34 -10.28
C LEU A 163 17.16 17.55 -9.40
N VAL A 164 16.11 18.03 -8.74
CA VAL A 164 16.21 19.15 -7.82
C VAL A 164 15.80 18.67 -6.44
N GLU A 165 16.70 18.82 -5.49
CA GLU A 165 16.38 18.71 -4.08
C GLU A 165 16.27 20.10 -3.47
N LEU A 166 15.17 20.36 -2.76
CA LEU A 166 14.95 21.62 -2.06
C LEU A 166 15.09 21.39 -0.56
N ALA A 167 16.05 22.10 0.03
CA ALA A 167 16.20 22.15 1.47
C ALA A 167 15.29 23.25 2.04
N GLY A 168 14.66 22.97 3.19
CA GLY A 168 13.89 23.97 3.92
C GLY A 168 12.89 23.34 4.89
N ASP A 169 12.48 24.13 5.88
CA ASP A 169 11.55 23.70 6.91
C ASP A 169 10.12 23.52 6.36
N SER A 170 9.74 24.17 5.26
CA SER A 170 8.41 24.00 4.63
C SER A 170 8.49 24.30 3.13
N PHE A 171 7.48 23.85 2.38
CA PHE A 171 7.35 24.15 0.96
C PHE A 171 5.92 24.57 0.67
N GLU A 172 5.73 25.83 0.26
CA GLU A 172 4.39 26.39 0.02
C GLU A 172 4.35 27.12 -1.32
N ILE A 173 3.39 26.77 -2.18
CA ILE A 173 3.10 27.50 -3.42
C ILE A 173 1.58 27.73 -3.56
N ASP A 174 1.17 28.90 -4.05
CA ASP A 174 -0.25 29.26 -4.20
C ASP A 174 -0.92 28.60 -5.42
N GLY A 175 -0.16 28.32 -6.46
CA GLY A 175 -0.60 27.73 -7.72
C GLY A 175 -0.18 26.27 -7.87
N ALA A 176 0.14 25.87 -9.10
CA ALA A 176 0.35 24.46 -9.45
C ALA A 176 1.80 23.99 -9.21
N LEU A 177 1.93 22.73 -8.80
CA LEU A 177 3.20 22.00 -8.76
C LEU A 177 3.21 20.96 -9.88
N THR A 178 4.12 21.10 -10.84
CA THR A 178 4.29 20.13 -11.93
C THR A 178 5.66 19.49 -11.88
N VAL A 179 5.73 18.17 -11.79
CA VAL A 179 6.96 17.40 -12.04
C VAL A 179 6.79 16.68 -13.37
N GLY A 180 7.30 17.32 -14.42
CA GLY A 180 7.21 16.86 -15.79
C GLY A 180 8.25 15.78 -16.14
N ARG A 181 8.25 15.38 -17.42
CA ARG A 181 9.10 14.30 -17.94
C ARG A 181 10.57 14.48 -17.54
N ASP A 182 11.15 13.38 -17.06
CA ASP A 182 12.55 13.30 -16.61
C ASP A 182 12.92 14.30 -15.48
N GLY A 183 11.92 14.98 -14.90
CA GLY A 183 12.06 15.80 -13.72
C GLY A 183 11.99 14.95 -12.46
N VAL A 184 12.85 15.26 -11.48
CA VAL A 184 12.77 14.71 -10.14
C VAL A 184 12.77 15.88 -9.17
N LEU A 185 11.73 16.00 -8.36
CA LEU A 185 11.67 16.95 -7.25
C LEU A 185 11.71 16.18 -5.94
N VAL A 186 12.72 16.44 -5.13
CA VAL A 186 12.86 15.91 -3.78
C VAL A 186 12.63 17.03 -2.78
N LEU A 187 11.67 16.83 -1.89
CA LEU A 187 11.43 17.67 -0.73
C LEU A 187 11.64 16.81 0.52
N ALA A 188 12.41 17.31 1.48
CA ALA A 188 12.54 16.70 2.81
C ALA A 188 12.20 17.75 3.89
N PRO A 189 10.93 18.20 3.95
CA PRO A 189 10.57 19.32 4.79
C PRO A 189 10.35 18.87 6.25
N ASP A 190 10.87 19.64 7.20
CA ASP A 190 10.56 19.45 8.62
C ASP A 190 9.10 19.84 8.97
N GLY A 191 8.44 20.57 8.07
CA GLY A 191 7.09 21.12 8.18
C GLY A 191 6.21 20.79 6.96
N PRO A 192 5.05 21.45 6.80
CA PRO A 192 4.06 21.04 5.81
C PRO A 192 4.47 21.41 4.38
N VAL A 193 4.00 20.61 3.43
CA VAL A 193 3.96 20.92 2.00
C VAL A 193 2.58 21.45 1.66
N ARG A 194 2.45 22.68 1.14
CA ARG A 194 1.17 23.27 0.72
C ARG A 194 1.20 23.63 -0.75
N VAL A 195 0.18 23.19 -1.47
CA VAL A 195 -0.02 23.52 -2.90
C VAL A 195 -1.46 23.99 -3.08
N GLY A 196 -1.63 25.25 -3.47
CA GLY A 196 -2.96 25.83 -3.71
C GLY A 196 -3.61 25.37 -5.01
N GLY A 197 -2.81 24.95 -6.00
CA GLY A 197 -3.26 24.40 -7.28
C GLY A 197 -3.14 22.88 -7.39
N GLU A 198 -3.21 22.37 -8.62
CA GLU A 198 -3.02 20.95 -8.93
C GLU A 198 -1.57 20.52 -8.68
N VAL A 199 -1.41 19.32 -8.13
CA VAL A 199 -0.12 18.61 -8.11
C VAL A 199 -0.14 17.60 -9.24
N LEU A 200 0.67 17.85 -10.27
CA LEU A 200 0.76 17.04 -11.47
C LEU A 200 2.14 16.37 -11.54
N VAL A 201 2.17 15.04 -11.48
CA VAL A 201 3.37 14.25 -11.74
C VAL A 201 3.21 13.60 -13.11
N ASP A 202 3.77 14.25 -14.13
CA ASP A 202 3.61 13.94 -15.55
C ASP A 202 4.90 13.34 -16.13
N GLY A 203 5.09 12.03 -15.98
CA GLY A 203 6.30 11.31 -16.41
C GLY A 203 7.56 11.65 -15.61
N GLY A 204 7.44 12.44 -14.55
CA GLY A 204 8.52 12.75 -13.59
C GLY A 204 8.40 11.99 -12.27
N ARG A 205 9.18 12.39 -11.27
CA ARG A 205 9.14 11.84 -9.91
C ARG A 205 9.05 12.91 -8.85
N LEU A 206 7.96 12.91 -8.08
CA LEU A 206 7.85 13.72 -6.86
C LEU A 206 8.22 12.85 -5.67
N VAL A 207 9.08 13.34 -4.79
CA VAL A 207 9.53 12.63 -3.59
C VAL A 207 9.34 13.55 -2.39
N LEU A 208 8.52 13.11 -1.44
CA LEU A 208 8.41 13.72 -0.12
C LEU A 208 9.04 12.78 0.90
N ASN A 209 10.14 13.20 1.49
CA ASN A 209 10.92 12.43 2.46
C ASN A 209 10.65 12.90 3.88
N ASP A 210 10.47 11.93 4.79
CA ASP A 210 10.28 12.15 6.23
C ASP A 210 9.28 13.29 6.55
N PHE A 211 8.29 13.48 5.69
CA PHE A 211 7.31 14.57 5.80
C PHE A 211 6.18 14.19 6.75
N THR A 212 5.51 15.21 7.30
CA THR A 212 4.37 15.00 8.23
C THR A 212 3.02 15.32 7.59
N GLN A 213 2.97 16.30 6.68
CA GLN A 213 1.73 16.66 5.99
C GLN A 213 2.01 17.28 4.62
N MET A 214 1.20 16.87 3.64
CA MET A 214 1.01 17.55 2.37
C MET A 214 -0.46 17.95 2.22
N VAL A 215 -0.73 19.20 1.86
CA VAL A 215 -2.08 19.70 1.56
C VAL A 215 -2.13 20.20 0.12
N CYS A 216 -3.01 19.61 -0.69
CA CYS A 216 -3.32 20.08 -2.03
C CYS A 216 -4.77 20.57 -2.08
N GLN A 217 -4.96 21.86 -2.40
CA GLN A 217 -6.28 22.50 -2.45
C GLN A 217 -7.03 22.24 -3.78
N ALA A 218 -6.46 21.43 -4.67
CA ALA A 218 -7.08 20.97 -5.91
C ALA A 218 -6.96 19.45 -6.07
N GLY A 219 -6.49 18.95 -7.21
CA GLY A 219 -6.28 17.52 -7.47
C GLY A 219 -4.81 17.10 -7.38
N LEU A 220 -4.60 15.79 -7.18
CA LEU A 220 -3.30 15.13 -7.33
C LEU A 220 -3.39 14.14 -8.49
N THR A 221 -2.70 14.44 -9.59
CA THR A 221 -2.67 13.60 -10.80
C THR A 221 -1.29 13.01 -11.01
N VAL A 222 -1.18 11.68 -11.05
CA VAL A 222 0.03 10.95 -11.43
C VAL A 222 -0.21 10.25 -12.76
N THR A 223 0.54 10.64 -13.80
CA THR A 223 0.28 10.21 -15.18
C THR A 223 1.55 10.04 -16.01
N ASN A 224 1.41 9.41 -17.19
CA ASN A 224 2.45 9.24 -18.21
C ASN A 224 3.74 8.60 -17.68
N GLY A 225 3.62 7.59 -16.80
CA GLY A 225 4.78 6.95 -16.17
C GLY A 225 5.30 7.68 -14.94
N GLY A 226 4.61 8.73 -14.49
CA GLY A 226 4.95 9.49 -13.30
C GLY A 226 4.89 8.65 -12.03
N VAL A 227 5.73 9.00 -11.06
CA VAL A 227 5.79 8.32 -9.75
C VAL A 227 5.81 9.33 -8.61
N PHE A 228 4.90 9.18 -7.65
CA PHE A 228 4.89 9.97 -6.43
C PHE A 228 5.31 9.11 -5.24
N HIS A 229 6.46 9.42 -4.65
CA HIS A 229 6.96 8.81 -3.43
C HIS A 229 6.57 9.65 -2.21
N ALA A 230 5.84 9.03 -1.29
CA ALA A 230 5.43 9.65 -0.03
C ALA A 230 6.03 8.83 1.12
N CYS A 231 7.06 9.35 1.78
CA CYS A 231 7.79 8.65 2.82
C CYS A 231 7.53 9.28 4.18
N ALA A 232 6.88 8.50 5.06
CA ALA A 232 6.35 9.01 6.31
C ALA A 232 7.43 9.35 7.35
N ALA A 233 7.25 10.45 8.08
CA ALA A 233 8.06 10.77 9.23
C ALA A 233 7.92 9.72 10.37
N PRO A 234 8.92 9.59 11.25
CA PRO A 234 8.81 8.75 12.44
C PRO A 234 7.67 9.18 13.38
N THR A 235 6.80 8.26 13.77
CA THR A 235 5.75 8.53 14.79
C THR A 235 6.24 8.32 16.21
N ASN A 236 7.29 7.50 16.40
CA ASN A 236 7.71 6.99 17.70
C ASN A 236 6.57 6.34 18.50
N GLY A 237 5.52 5.86 17.80
CA GLY A 237 4.33 5.26 18.40
C GLY A 237 3.38 6.24 19.11
N THR A 238 3.55 7.56 18.94
CA THR A 238 2.72 8.58 19.63
C THR A 238 1.49 9.01 18.84
N VAL A 239 1.49 8.80 17.52
CA VAL A 239 0.41 9.17 16.60
C VAL A 239 0.12 8.04 15.61
N ALA A 240 -1.09 8.03 15.05
CA ALA A 240 -1.60 6.93 14.21
C ALA A 240 -0.94 6.82 12.82
N PHE A 241 -0.36 7.90 12.31
CA PHE A 241 0.30 7.96 11.01
C PHE A 241 1.53 8.86 11.08
N GLY A 242 2.54 8.56 10.27
CA GLY A 242 3.75 9.37 10.15
C GLY A 242 3.61 10.52 9.16
N ALA A 243 2.71 10.38 8.19
CA ALA A 243 2.38 11.45 7.25
C ALA A 243 0.91 11.42 6.79
N SER A 244 0.38 12.57 6.40
CA SER A 244 -0.86 12.67 5.61
C SER A 244 -0.65 13.38 4.28
N VAL A 245 -1.36 12.91 3.25
CA VAL A 245 -1.55 13.61 1.98
C VAL A 245 -3.04 13.94 1.86
N ASP A 246 -3.37 15.20 2.09
CA ASP A 246 -4.73 15.70 2.16
C ASP A 246 -5.04 16.49 0.86
N VAL A 247 -5.86 15.90 -0.02
CA VAL A 247 -6.22 16.46 -1.32
C VAL A 247 -7.71 16.84 -1.29
N THR A 248 -8.07 18.09 -1.55
CA THR A 248 -9.49 18.47 -1.54
C THR A 248 -10.26 17.93 -2.75
N GLY A 249 -9.58 17.67 -3.85
CA GLY A 249 -10.15 17.16 -5.11
C GLY A 249 -9.99 15.66 -5.30
N GLU A 250 -9.65 15.27 -6.52
CA GLU A 250 -9.45 13.87 -6.92
C GLU A 250 -7.97 13.47 -6.79
N ILE A 251 -7.70 12.28 -6.23
CA ILE A 251 -6.44 11.57 -6.45
C ILE A 251 -6.63 10.68 -7.68
N ARG A 252 -5.88 10.97 -8.75
CA ARG A 252 -5.95 10.24 -10.01
C ARG A 252 -4.61 9.60 -10.34
N VAL A 253 -4.61 8.29 -10.49
CA VAL A 253 -3.46 7.51 -10.95
C VAL A 253 -3.79 6.92 -12.31
N ALA A 254 -3.09 7.37 -13.36
CA ALA A 254 -3.26 6.87 -14.72
C ALA A 254 -2.53 5.53 -14.93
N ALA A 255 -2.69 4.95 -16.12
CA ALA A 255 -1.94 3.75 -16.51
C ALA A 255 -0.42 4.00 -16.43
N ASP A 256 0.32 2.96 -16.03
CA ASP A 256 1.78 2.95 -15.89
C ASP A 256 2.33 3.95 -14.85
N SER A 257 1.46 4.56 -14.05
CA SER A 257 1.80 5.53 -13.01
C SER A 257 1.55 5.00 -11.61
N TRP A 258 2.32 5.50 -10.65
CA TRP A 258 2.36 4.91 -9.31
C TRP A 258 2.45 5.94 -8.18
N ILE A 259 1.63 5.74 -7.14
CA ILE A 259 1.87 6.34 -5.83
C ILE A 259 2.55 5.29 -4.95
N ILE A 260 3.59 5.70 -4.24
CA ILE A 260 4.47 4.83 -3.48
C ILE A 260 4.50 5.33 -2.03
N PRO A 261 3.53 4.92 -1.19
CA PRO A 261 3.55 5.23 0.23
C PRO A 261 4.58 4.33 0.93
N ASP A 262 5.50 4.93 1.67
CA ASP A 262 6.51 4.25 2.48
C ASP A 262 6.23 4.48 3.95
N CYS A 263 6.01 3.38 4.69
CA CYS A 263 5.91 3.48 6.13
C CYS A 263 7.30 3.68 6.71
N GLN A 264 7.38 4.38 7.85
CA GLN A 264 8.65 4.49 8.54
C GLN A 264 9.10 3.09 9.01
N GLY A 265 10.26 2.63 8.51
CA GLY A 265 10.66 1.21 8.59
C GLY A 265 11.01 0.69 9.99
N THR A 266 11.15 1.55 11.00
CA THR A 266 11.53 1.16 12.37
C THR A 266 10.38 1.22 13.37
N ASN A 267 9.51 2.22 13.30
CA ASN A 267 8.35 2.41 14.18
C ASN A 267 7.00 2.22 13.49
N GLY A 268 6.99 2.05 12.17
CA GLY A 268 5.83 1.62 11.39
C GLY A 268 4.85 2.73 11.06
N GLY A 269 5.21 4.00 11.18
CA GLY A 269 4.34 5.13 10.83
C GLY A 269 3.87 5.09 9.37
N PRO A 270 2.57 4.88 9.08
CA PRO A 270 2.07 4.84 7.70
C PRO A 270 1.86 6.23 7.10
N VAL A 271 1.64 6.28 5.79
CA VAL A 271 1.07 7.44 5.08
C VAL A 271 -0.44 7.27 4.98
N ARG A 272 -1.20 8.29 5.36
CA ARG A 272 -2.65 8.37 5.13
C ARG A 272 -2.95 9.26 3.93
N LEU A 273 -3.68 8.74 2.95
CA LEU A 273 -4.16 9.48 1.78
C LEU A 273 -5.63 9.87 2.01
N ARG A 274 -5.96 11.15 1.87
CA ARG A 274 -7.34 11.66 1.96
C ARG A 274 -7.71 12.44 0.70
N CYS A 275 -8.91 12.19 0.19
CA CYS A 275 -9.41 12.88 -0.99
C CYS A 275 -10.95 12.98 -1.03
N THR A 276 -11.49 13.78 -1.95
CA THR A 276 -12.92 13.71 -2.26
C THR A 276 -13.23 12.45 -3.08
N ARG A 277 -12.42 12.17 -4.11
CA ARG A 277 -12.56 11.01 -5.00
C ARG A 277 -11.21 10.39 -5.31
N ALA A 278 -11.16 9.07 -5.51
CA ALA A 278 -9.98 8.40 -6.00
C ALA A 278 -10.28 7.59 -7.26
N ARG A 279 -9.41 7.69 -8.26
CA ARG A 279 -9.46 6.90 -9.49
C ARG A 279 -8.10 6.29 -9.79
N ILE A 280 -8.03 4.96 -9.74
CA ILE A 280 -6.84 4.18 -10.03
C ILE A 280 -7.10 3.41 -11.32
N ALA A 281 -6.48 3.84 -12.42
CA ALA A 281 -6.68 3.24 -13.74
C ALA A 281 -5.96 1.89 -13.86
N ALA A 282 -6.40 1.07 -14.82
CA ALA A 282 -5.73 -0.18 -15.16
C ALA A 282 -4.25 0.04 -15.48
N ASN A 283 -3.40 -0.91 -15.08
CA ASN A 283 -1.92 -0.86 -15.18
C ASN A 283 -1.23 0.28 -14.39
N GLY A 284 -1.97 1.10 -13.65
CA GLY A 284 -1.43 2.00 -12.63
C GLY A 284 -1.79 1.50 -11.23
N GLY A 285 -1.25 2.15 -10.20
CA GLY A 285 -1.56 1.72 -8.84
C GLY A 285 -0.98 2.52 -7.69
N ILE A 286 -1.25 2.01 -6.50
CA ILE A 286 -0.61 2.41 -5.24
C ILE A 286 0.20 1.19 -4.76
N ASP A 287 1.52 1.34 -4.63
CA ASP A 287 2.43 0.23 -4.32
C ASP A 287 3.28 0.48 -3.07
N ALA A 288 2.87 -0.18 -1.99
CA ALA A 288 3.55 -0.24 -0.69
C ALA A 288 4.36 -1.55 -0.52
N THR A 289 4.67 -2.27 -1.60
CA THR A 289 5.31 -3.59 -1.51
C THR A 289 6.70 -3.54 -0.87
N GLY A 290 6.88 -4.26 0.24
CA GLY A 290 8.13 -4.27 1.02
C GLY A 290 8.44 -2.97 1.75
N ARG A 291 7.47 -2.06 1.87
CA ARG A 291 7.60 -0.72 2.48
C ARG A 291 7.00 -0.63 3.88
N GLY A 292 6.92 -1.76 4.57
CA GLY A 292 6.57 -1.85 5.98
C GLY A 292 7.81 -1.87 6.86
N PHE A 293 7.69 -2.57 7.99
CA PHE A 293 8.81 -2.74 8.91
C PHE A 293 10.00 -3.44 8.24
N LEU A 294 11.21 -3.00 8.60
CA LEU A 294 12.45 -3.59 8.12
C LEU A 294 12.60 -5.04 8.61
N GLY A 295 13.17 -5.87 7.74
CA GLY A 295 13.63 -7.21 8.09
C GLY A 295 14.90 -7.11 8.93
N GLY A 296 15.25 -8.19 9.62
CA GLY A 296 16.53 -8.29 10.32
C GLY A 296 17.68 -8.00 9.36
N ASP A 297 18.66 -7.22 9.82
CA ASP A 297 19.85 -6.91 9.05
C ASP A 297 20.82 -8.12 9.05
N MET A 298 21.69 -8.19 8.05
CA MET A 298 22.71 -9.24 7.87
C MET A 298 23.73 -9.31 9.02
N ILE A 299 23.82 -8.28 9.86
CA ILE A 299 24.73 -8.22 11.01
C ILE A 299 24.10 -8.94 12.21
N ALA A 300 24.76 -9.99 12.70
CA ALA A 300 24.45 -10.70 13.95
C ALA A 300 23.06 -11.40 14.05
N SER A 301 22.48 -11.84 12.93
CA SER A 301 21.21 -12.60 12.91
C SER A 301 20.08 -11.90 13.67
N GLN A 302 19.85 -10.61 13.42
CA GLN A 302 18.86 -9.79 14.12
C GLN A 302 17.40 -10.24 13.90
N LYS A 303 16.56 -9.93 14.90
CA LYS A 303 15.10 -10.02 14.80
C LYS A 303 14.59 -9.00 13.78
N GLY A 304 13.56 -9.37 13.02
CA GLY A 304 12.81 -8.41 12.21
C GLY A 304 12.13 -7.33 13.06
N LEU A 305 11.96 -6.15 12.49
CA LEU A 305 11.26 -5.05 13.14
C LEU A 305 9.74 -5.25 13.05
N GLY A 306 9.02 -4.54 13.93
CA GLY A 306 7.57 -4.60 14.07
C GLY A 306 7.07 -5.53 15.17
N PRO A 307 5.79 -5.37 15.58
CA PRO A 307 5.17 -6.16 16.65
C PRO A 307 5.18 -7.68 16.39
N GLY A 308 5.05 -8.07 15.12
CA GLY A 308 5.13 -9.44 14.61
C GLY A 308 6.49 -9.76 14.00
N GLY A 309 7.57 -9.08 14.38
CA GLY A 309 8.89 -9.28 13.77
C GLY A 309 9.41 -10.71 13.97
N GLY A 310 9.82 -11.36 12.88
CA GLY A 310 10.31 -12.73 12.89
C GLY A 310 11.58 -12.87 13.75
N THR A 311 11.66 -13.93 14.54
CA THR A 311 12.77 -14.14 15.47
C THR A 311 14.11 -14.27 14.72
N GLY A 312 15.07 -13.45 15.12
CA GLY A 312 16.50 -13.61 14.85
C GLY A 312 17.23 -13.99 16.15
N GLY A 313 18.50 -14.41 16.07
CA GLY A 313 19.42 -14.28 17.20
C GLY A 313 19.84 -15.58 17.87
N ALA A 314 20.78 -16.30 17.24
CA ALA A 314 21.95 -17.01 17.81
C ALA A 314 22.81 -17.48 16.60
N ILE A 315 24.08 -17.86 16.82
CA ILE A 315 24.93 -18.45 15.76
C ILE A 315 24.31 -19.80 15.35
N GLY A 316 24.07 -20.02 14.05
CA GLY A 316 23.38 -21.22 13.53
C GLY A 316 21.85 -21.14 13.51
N SER A 317 21.26 -20.00 13.87
CA SER A 317 19.80 -19.81 13.89
C SER A 317 19.27 -19.21 12.59
N TYR A 318 18.42 -19.96 11.89
CA TYR A 318 17.75 -19.51 10.67
C TYR A 318 16.68 -18.46 10.99
N GLY A 319 16.41 -17.55 10.05
CA GLY A 319 15.46 -16.47 10.23
C GLY A 319 14.02 -16.97 10.26
N ALA A 320 13.24 -16.64 11.30
CA ALA A 320 11.82 -16.96 11.31
C ALA A 320 11.01 -15.90 10.54
N GLY A 321 9.82 -16.24 10.05
CA GLY A 321 8.99 -15.33 9.27
C GLY A 321 8.34 -14.25 10.12
N GLY A 322 8.12 -13.07 9.54
CA GLY A 322 7.31 -12.03 10.16
C GLY A 322 5.81 -12.41 10.15
N GLY A 323 5.04 -11.91 11.12
CA GLY A 323 3.57 -12.01 11.17
C GLY A 323 2.89 -10.65 11.09
N TYR A 324 1.63 -10.61 10.65
CA TYR A 324 0.74 -9.45 10.74
C TYR A 324 -0.75 -9.83 10.64
N GLY A 325 -1.23 -10.15 9.43
CA GLY A 325 -2.58 -10.67 9.18
C GLY A 325 -2.72 -12.11 9.65
N GLY A 326 -1.75 -12.93 9.27
CA GLY A 326 -1.50 -14.25 9.84
C GLY A 326 -0.16 -14.30 10.56
N GLN A 327 0.05 -15.36 11.35
CA GLN A 327 1.36 -15.62 11.95
C GLN A 327 2.42 -15.92 10.88
N GLY A 328 3.66 -15.57 11.16
CA GLY A 328 4.82 -16.01 10.41
C GLY A 328 5.16 -17.47 10.71
N GLY A 329 5.72 -18.15 9.71
CA GLY A 329 6.21 -19.51 9.84
C GLY A 329 7.43 -19.58 10.75
N TRP A 330 7.53 -20.68 11.48
CA TRP A 330 8.68 -20.97 12.34
C TRP A 330 9.92 -21.30 11.49
N SER A 331 11.11 -21.17 12.06
CA SER A 331 12.37 -21.57 11.41
C SER A 331 13.09 -22.72 12.12
N TRP A 332 14.04 -23.31 11.40
CA TRP A 332 14.96 -24.28 11.96
C TRP A 332 15.92 -23.63 12.96
N TYR A 333 16.24 -24.38 14.01
CA TYR A 333 17.15 -24.00 15.07
C TYR A 333 17.86 -25.26 15.57
N GLU A 334 19.18 -25.31 15.43
CA GLU A 334 19.96 -26.46 15.89
C GLU A 334 20.15 -26.45 17.42
N PRO A 335 20.11 -27.61 18.09
CA PRO A 335 19.74 -28.95 17.60
C PRO A 335 18.22 -29.26 17.63
N TYR A 336 17.38 -28.27 17.90
CA TYR A 336 15.94 -28.42 18.22
C TYR A 336 14.99 -28.55 17.02
N GLY A 337 15.51 -28.53 15.79
CA GLY A 337 14.69 -28.61 14.58
C GLY A 337 13.87 -27.33 14.35
N TRP A 338 12.62 -27.45 13.88
CA TRP A 338 11.69 -26.31 13.66
C TRP A 338 11.17 -25.68 14.96
N GLY A 339 12.07 -25.29 15.86
CA GLY A 339 11.77 -24.85 17.22
C GLY A 339 11.73 -23.33 17.43
N LYS A 340 12.03 -22.54 16.41
CA LYS A 340 12.14 -21.08 16.53
C LYS A 340 10.91 -20.39 15.97
N ALA A 341 10.13 -19.77 16.85
CA ALA A 341 8.84 -19.19 16.51
C ALA A 341 8.94 -18.06 15.48
N GLY A 342 7.99 -18.07 14.54
CA GLY A 342 7.68 -16.92 13.70
C GLY A 342 6.95 -15.83 14.48
N GLY A 343 6.77 -14.68 13.84
CA GLY A 343 6.08 -13.55 14.46
C GLY A 343 4.57 -13.74 14.59
N PRO A 344 3.94 -13.24 15.67
CA PRO A 344 2.49 -13.29 15.81
C PRO A 344 1.77 -12.33 14.85
N ALA A 345 0.47 -12.58 14.63
CA ALA A 345 -0.44 -11.62 14.02
C ALA A 345 -0.74 -10.44 15.00
N TYR A 346 -1.03 -9.25 14.47
CA TYR A 346 -1.41 -8.06 15.25
C TYR A 346 -2.25 -7.08 14.43
N GLY A 347 -2.75 -6.03 15.09
CA GLY A 347 -3.59 -5.00 14.49
C GLY A 347 -5.03 -5.46 14.21
N SER A 348 -5.85 -4.53 13.77
CA SER A 348 -7.27 -4.78 13.47
C SER A 348 -7.44 -5.38 12.07
N SER A 349 -8.34 -6.36 11.92
CA SER A 349 -8.84 -6.80 10.61
C SER A 349 -9.91 -5.88 10.03
N LEU A 350 -10.51 -5.01 10.85
CA LEU A 350 -11.56 -4.08 10.41
C LEU A 350 -10.99 -2.73 9.98
N ALA A 351 -9.82 -2.35 10.51
CA ALA A 351 -9.07 -1.17 10.08
C ALA A 351 -7.55 -1.48 10.05
N PRO A 352 -7.05 -2.18 9.02
CA PRO A 352 -5.66 -2.60 8.93
C PRO A 352 -4.74 -1.46 8.45
N VAL A 353 -4.50 -0.48 9.32
CA VAL A 353 -3.65 0.69 9.03
C VAL A 353 -2.18 0.51 9.44
N MET A 354 -1.84 -0.63 10.05
CA MET A 354 -0.48 -0.94 10.46
C MET A 354 0.27 -1.69 9.35
N PRO A 355 1.57 -1.39 9.13
CA PRO A 355 2.36 -2.14 8.16
C PRO A 355 2.67 -3.54 8.67
N GLY A 356 3.02 -4.44 7.75
CA GLY A 356 3.49 -5.79 8.03
C GLY A 356 4.88 -5.79 8.68
N SER A 357 5.16 -6.81 9.48
CA SER A 357 6.45 -6.97 10.15
C SER A 357 7.51 -7.63 9.27
N GLY A 358 8.78 -7.30 9.52
CA GLY A 358 9.92 -7.92 8.84
C GLY A 358 10.23 -9.33 9.37
N GLY A 359 10.86 -10.15 8.53
CA GLY A 359 11.40 -11.46 8.94
C GLY A 359 12.68 -11.34 9.76
N GLY A 360 13.09 -12.42 10.44
CA GLY A 360 14.38 -12.49 11.14
C GLY A 360 15.53 -12.82 10.17
N SER A 361 16.74 -12.33 10.43
CA SER A 361 17.89 -12.58 9.57
C SER A 361 18.73 -13.80 9.98
N PHE A 362 19.61 -14.19 9.08
CA PHE A 362 20.70 -15.13 9.29
C PHE A 362 22.04 -14.42 9.04
N GLN A 363 23.14 -14.91 9.61
CA GLN A 363 24.45 -14.27 9.51
C GLN A 363 24.88 -14.08 8.04
N GLY A 364 24.99 -12.82 7.60
CA GLY A 364 25.35 -12.47 6.23
C GLY A 364 24.17 -12.41 5.24
N TYR A 365 22.93 -12.61 5.70
CA TYR A 365 21.73 -12.66 4.85
C TYR A 365 20.58 -11.85 5.45
N THR A 366 20.22 -10.77 4.77
CA THR A 366 19.12 -9.87 5.13
C THR A 366 17.76 -10.53 4.96
N ALA A 367 16.86 -10.28 5.90
CA ALA A 367 15.51 -10.80 5.88
C ALA A 367 14.54 -9.96 5.05
N GLY A 368 13.39 -10.56 4.72
CA GLY A 368 12.32 -9.90 3.99
C GLY A 368 11.71 -8.78 4.81
N HIS A 369 11.42 -7.65 4.16
CA HIS A 369 10.69 -6.55 4.77
C HIS A 369 9.20 -6.83 4.74
N GLY A 370 8.47 -6.36 5.75
CA GLY A 370 7.02 -6.43 5.72
C GLY A 370 6.45 -5.54 4.62
N GLY A 371 5.25 -5.86 4.15
CA GLY A 371 4.49 -4.99 3.27
C GLY A 371 4.09 -3.70 3.99
N GLY A 372 4.04 -2.59 3.25
CA GLY A 372 3.65 -1.30 3.80
C GLY A 372 2.14 -1.19 4.04
N THR A 373 1.67 0.03 4.27
CA THR A 373 0.24 0.32 4.41
C THR A 373 -0.25 1.11 3.21
N VAL A 374 -1.36 0.69 2.61
CA VAL A 374 -2.17 1.56 1.76
C VAL A 374 -3.40 1.99 2.54
N TRP A 375 -3.39 3.22 3.04
CA TRP A 375 -4.50 3.84 3.75
C TRP A 375 -5.08 4.97 2.90
N LEU A 376 -6.26 4.74 2.31
CA LEU A 376 -6.94 5.69 1.44
C LEU A 376 -8.38 5.92 1.90
N GLU A 377 -8.69 7.16 2.27
CA GLU A 377 -10.03 7.64 2.60
C GLU A 377 -10.51 8.59 1.49
N ALA A 378 -11.64 8.28 0.88
CA ALA A 378 -12.32 9.15 -0.07
C ALA A 378 -13.71 9.53 0.44
N ASP A 379 -14.06 10.80 0.47
CA ASP A 379 -15.37 11.24 0.98
C ASP A 379 -16.55 10.79 0.09
N ASP A 380 -16.29 10.55 -1.20
CA ASP A 380 -17.30 10.16 -2.19
C ASP A 380 -17.06 8.75 -2.74
N THR A 381 -16.13 8.62 -3.71
CA THR A 381 -16.03 7.40 -4.51
C THR A 381 -14.58 6.97 -4.69
N ILE A 382 -14.32 5.67 -4.56
CA ILE A 382 -13.10 5.01 -5.04
C ILE A 382 -13.44 4.12 -6.24
N VAL A 383 -12.80 4.40 -7.38
CA VAL A 383 -12.82 3.50 -8.56
C VAL A 383 -11.45 2.87 -8.74
N LEU A 384 -11.38 1.55 -8.57
CA LEU A 384 -10.15 0.76 -8.64
C LEU A 384 -10.18 -0.21 -9.82
N ASP A 385 -9.60 0.21 -10.94
CA ASP A 385 -9.36 -0.64 -12.13
C ASP A 385 -7.91 -1.15 -12.20
N GLY A 386 -7.00 -0.59 -11.39
CA GLY A 386 -5.59 -0.94 -11.30
C GLY A 386 -5.19 -1.71 -10.03
N ALA A 387 -3.99 -1.46 -9.52
CA ALA A 387 -3.41 -2.21 -8.41
C ALA A 387 -3.32 -1.40 -7.11
N VAL A 388 -3.64 -2.04 -5.99
CA VAL A 388 -3.32 -1.59 -4.62
C VAL A 388 -2.53 -2.71 -3.95
N LEU A 389 -1.24 -2.46 -3.69
CA LEU A 389 -0.29 -3.49 -3.28
C LEU A 389 0.34 -3.13 -1.94
N ALA A 390 0.34 -4.09 -1.04
CA ALA A 390 0.98 -4.07 0.27
C ALA A 390 1.66 -5.43 0.54
N ASP A 391 2.20 -6.06 -0.51
CA ASP A 391 2.88 -7.35 -0.41
C ASP A 391 4.23 -7.19 0.33
N ALA A 392 4.76 -8.25 0.95
CA ALA A 392 6.09 -8.21 1.55
C ALA A 392 7.23 -8.27 0.52
N SER A 393 8.47 -7.97 0.94
CA SER A 393 9.66 -8.23 0.11
C SER A 393 10.33 -9.55 0.47
N THR A 394 10.86 -10.22 -0.55
CA THR A 394 11.54 -11.50 -0.41
C THR A 394 12.86 -11.38 0.37
N PRO A 395 13.18 -12.35 1.24
CA PRO A 395 14.47 -12.41 1.93
C PRO A 395 15.61 -12.91 1.03
N LEU A 396 16.84 -12.83 1.53
CA LEU A 396 17.96 -13.64 1.03
C LEU A 396 17.91 -15.07 1.61
N SER A 397 18.80 -15.96 1.15
CA SER A 397 18.89 -17.35 1.64
C SER A 397 18.98 -17.43 3.17
N TYR A 398 18.35 -18.45 3.76
CA TYR A 398 18.34 -18.71 5.22
C TYR A 398 17.66 -17.66 6.11
N ALA A 399 17.23 -16.52 5.55
CA ALA A 399 16.54 -15.47 6.26
C ALA A 399 15.01 -15.61 6.10
N GLY A 400 14.27 -15.10 7.09
CA GLY A 400 12.83 -15.24 7.18
C GLY A 400 12.10 -14.29 6.23
N GLY A 401 10.96 -14.75 5.72
CA GLY A 401 10.08 -13.95 4.86
C GLY A 401 9.41 -12.80 5.62
N GLY A 402 9.19 -11.68 4.93
CA GLY A 402 8.38 -10.58 5.45
C GLY A 402 6.88 -10.91 5.40
N ALA A 403 6.12 -10.35 6.33
CA ALA A 403 4.66 -10.46 6.35
C ALA A 403 3.99 -9.48 5.37
N GLY A 404 2.84 -9.85 4.82
CA GLY A 404 1.99 -8.92 4.09
C GLY A 404 1.58 -7.73 4.95
N GLY A 405 1.31 -6.59 4.31
CA GLY A 405 0.96 -5.32 4.95
C GLY A 405 -0.54 -5.10 5.16
N GLY A 406 -0.91 -3.84 5.39
CA GLY A 406 -2.29 -3.40 5.61
C GLY A 406 -2.85 -2.63 4.42
N VAL A 407 -4.08 -2.94 4.02
CA VAL A 407 -4.83 -2.14 3.05
C VAL A 407 -6.17 -1.74 3.67
N PHE A 408 -6.34 -0.45 3.91
CA PHE A 408 -7.59 0.13 4.37
C PHE A 408 -8.10 1.16 3.36
N LEU A 409 -9.22 0.84 2.71
CA LEU A 409 -9.90 1.72 1.78
C LEU A 409 -11.25 2.11 2.38
N ALA A 410 -11.55 3.40 2.49
CA ALA A 410 -12.85 3.88 2.97
C ALA A 410 -13.47 4.85 1.97
N ALA A 411 -14.72 4.59 1.58
CA ALA A 411 -15.47 5.50 0.72
C ALA A 411 -16.98 5.35 0.88
N ARG A 412 -17.74 6.38 0.48
CA ARG A 412 -19.20 6.26 0.39
C ARG A 412 -19.61 5.25 -0.70
N ASP A 413 -18.91 5.23 -1.84
CA ASP A 413 -19.09 4.26 -2.91
C ASP A 413 -17.74 3.65 -3.35
N PHE A 414 -17.74 2.36 -3.64
CA PHE A 414 -16.55 1.61 -4.05
C PHE A 414 -16.87 0.73 -5.25
N GLY A 415 -16.03 0.80 -6.28
CA GLY A 415 -16.22 -0.03 -7.47
C GLY A 415 -14.92 -0.26 -8.24
N GLY A 416 -14.99 -1.14 -9.24
CA GLY A 416 -13.84 -1.48 -10.08
C GLY A 416 -14.09 -2.66 -10.99
N LYS A 417 -13.31 -2.73 -12.07
CA LYS A 417 -13.38 -3.80 -13.08
C LYS A 417 -12.53 -5.01 -12.72
N ALA A 418 -12.65 -6.08 -13.51
CA ALA A 418 -11.95 -7.34 -13.29
C ALA A 418 -10.41 -7.25 -13.34
N GLY A 419 -9.86 -6.17 -13.89
CA GLY A 419 -8.42 -5.89 -13.86
C GLY A 419 -7.91 -5.36 -12.51
N GLY A 420 -8.82 -4.95 -11.61
CA GLY A 420 -8.48 -4.48 -10.28
C GLY A 420 -7.83 -5.57 -9.42
N ARG A 421 -6.78 -5.23 -8.68
CA ARG A 421 -6.11 -6.14 -7.73
C ARG A 421 -5.82 -5.41 -6.43
N ILE A 422 -6.26 -5.97 -5.30
CA ILE A 422 -5.82 -5.58 -3.97
C ILE A 422 -5.02 -6.74 -3.38
N SER A 423 -3.78 -6.50 -2.97
CA SER A 423 -2.85 -7.54 -2.52
C SER A 423 -2.11 -7.15 -1.26
N ALA A 424 -2.03 -8.06 -0.30
CA ALA A 424 -1.23 -7.96 0.92
C ALA A 424 -0.70 -9.34 1.31
N GLY A 425 0.10 -9.96 0.45
CA GLY A 425 0.66 -11.29 0.62
C GLY A 425 1.99 -11.30 1.39
N GLY A 426 2.20 -12.38 2.15
CA GLY A 426 3.51 -12.71 2.73
C GLY A 426 4.47 -13.27 1.69
N THR A 427 5.75 -13.41 2.06
CA THR A 427 6.78 -13.95 1.17
C THR A 427 7.36 -15.27 1.68
N PRO A 428 7.82 -16.16 0.78
CA PRO A 428 8.56 -17.36 1.20
C PRO A 428 9.77 -17.02 2.07
N GLY A 429 10.13 -17.94 2.96
CA GLY A 429 11.42 -17.91 3.65
C GLY A 429 12.52 -18.48 2.76
N GLY A 430 13.78 -18.16 3.07
CA GLY A 430 14.91 -18.92 2.54
C GLY A 430 14.96 -20.35 3.06
N ASP A 431 15.99 -21.11 2.68
CA ASP A 431 16.16 -22.50 3.11
C ASP A 431 16.13 -22.63 4.63
N ARG A 432 15.34 -23.58 5.15
CA ARG A 432 15.15 -23.83 6.59
C ARG A 432 14.69 -22.59 7.40
N ALA A 433 14.26 -21.54 6.71
CA ALA A 433 13.78 -20.30 7.28
C ALA A 433 12.25 -20.27 7.28
N GLY A 434 11.70 -19.39 8.12
CA GLY A 434 10.26 -19.22 8.24
C GLY A 434 9.70 -18.32 7.13
N PRO A 435 8.67 -18.75 6.38
CA PRO A 435 7.91 -17.87 5.49
C PRO A 435 7.09 -16.84 6.25
N GLY A 436 6.81 -15.67 5.66
CA GLY A 436 6.02 -14.62 6.28
C GLY A 436 4.50 -14.90 6.25
N GLY A 437 3.77 -14.40 7.23
CA GLY A 437 2.31 -14.47 7.27
C GLY A 437 1.65 -13.54 6.25
N GLY A 438 0.39 -13.82 5.91
CA GLY A 438 -0.42 -12.93 5.07
C GLY A 438 -0.75 -11.59 5.75
N GLY A 439 -1.17 -10.60 4.97
CA GLY A 439 -1.55 -9.25 5.41
C GLY A 439 -3.04 -9.07 5.64
N ARG A 440 -3.53 -7.83 5.69
CA ARG A 440 -4.96 -7.55 5.95
C ARG A 440 -5.50 -6.56 4.94
N ILE A 441 -6.68 -6.85 4.40
CA ILE A 441 -7.43 -5.97 3.49
C ILE A 441 -8.81 -5.72 4.10
N ALA A 442 -9.16 -4.45 4.28
CA ALA A 442 -10.51 -4.04 4.62
C ALA A 442 -10.96 -2.88 3.72
N VAL A 443 -12.17 -3.00 3.18
CA VAL A 443 -12.80 -1.97 2.35
C VAL A 443 -14.10 -1.54 3.00
N ALA A 444 -14.10 -0.37 3.63
CA ALA A 444 -15.26 0.24 4.29
C ALA A 444 -16.10 1.03 3.28
N ILE A 445 -17.37 0.63 3.12
CA ILE A 445 -18.26 1.15 2.08
C ILE A 445 -19.51 1.73 2.72
N GLY A 446 -19.76 3.01 2.43
CA GLY A 446 -20.95 3.72 2.90
C GLY A 446 -20.93 4.07 4.38
N LEU A 447 -19.79 3.94 5.05
CA LEU A 447 -19.61 4.39 6.44
C LEU A 447 -19.31 5.88 6.47
N ASP A 448 -19.93 6.61 7.40
CA ASP A 448 -19.57 8.01 7.65
C ASP A 448 -18.21 8.12 8.37
N ALA A 449 -17.67 9.33 8.44
CA ALA A 449 -16.36 9.57 9.06
C ALA A 449 -16.30 9.16 10.55
N GLY A 450 -17.42 9.23 11.28
CA GLY A 450 -17.49 8.82 12.69
C GLY A 450 -17.41 7.30 12.84
N ALA A 451 -18.13 6.56 12.00
CA ALA A 451 -18.07 5.11 11.93
C ALA A 451 -16.69 4.62 11.48
N VAL A 452 -16.07 5.25 10.48
CA VAL A 452 -14.68 4.97 10.07
C VAL A 452 -13.72 5.21 11.24
N GLN A 453 -13.88 6.31 11.98
CA GLN A 453 -13.05 6.58 13.16
C GLN A 453 -13.25 5.53 14.26
N THR A 454 -14.48 5.06 14.49
CA THR A 454 -14.76 3.96 15.45
C THR A 454 -14.01 2.68 15.06
N LEU A 455 -13.94 2.35 13.77
CA LEU A 455 -13.14 1.22 13.29
C LEU A 455 -11.63 1.43 13.51
N LEU A 456 -11.12 2.64 13.24
CA LEU A 456 -9.71 3.00 13.44
C LEU A 456 -9.31 2.94 14.92
N ASP A 457 -10.21 3.32 15.81
CA ASP A 457 -10.03 3.25 17.27
C ASP A 457 -10.17 1.81 17.80
N ASN A 458 -10.49 0.86 16.92
CA ASN A 458 -10.72 -0.55 17.23
C ASN A 458 -11.87 -0.76 18.24
N GLU A 459 -12.87 0.11 18.18
CA GLU A 459 -14.08 0.04 18.99
C GLU A 459 -15.20 -0.72 18.26
N PRO A 460 -16.10 -1.42 18.97
CA PRO A 460 -17.22 -2.12 18.34
C PRO A 460 -18.16 -1.14 17.62
N LEU A 461 -18.40 -1.40 16.33
CA LEU A 461 -19.40 -0.68 15.54
C LEU A 461 -20.67 -1.54 15.43
N PRO A 462 -21.81 -1.14 16.04
CA PRO A 462 -23.07 -1.85 15.90
C PRO A 462 -23.50 -1.96 14.43
N GLU A 463 -24.18 -3.06 14.09
CA GLU A 463 -24.74 -3.28 12.74
C GLU A 463 -23.70 -3.32 11.60
N LEU A 464 -22.42 -3.51 11.94
CA LEU A 464 -21.37 -3.72 10.95
C LEU A 464 -21.48 -5.13 10.34
N PHE A 465 -21.71 -5.18 9.04
CA PHE A 465 -21.65 -6.40 8.25
C PHE A 465 -20.28 -6.57 7.60
N THR A 466 -19.76 -7.80 7.62
CA THR A 466 -18.55 -8.20 6.91
C THR A 466 -18.87 -9.20 5.81
N TYR A 467 -18.24 -9.07 4.64
CA TYR A 467 -18.54 -9.93 3.50
C TYR A 467 -17.36 -10.02 2.52
N SER A 468 -17.36 -11.02 1.63
CA SER A 468 -16.17 -11.39 0.84
C SER A 468 -16.17 -10.88 -0.60
N ARG A 469 -17.31 -10.39 -1.12
CA ARG A 469 -17.44 -9.91 -2.50
C ARG A 469 -18.35 -8.69 -2.58
N HIS A 470 -17.89 -7.63 -3.22
CA HIS A 470 -18.69 -6.43 -3.45
C HIS A 470 -19.18 -6.36 -4.89
N GLY A 471 -20.49 -6.26 -5.11
CA GLY A 471 -21.10 -6.38 -6.44
C GLY A 471 -20.61 -5.38 -7.50
N ARG A 472 -20.12 -4.20 -7.09
CA ARG A 472 -19.55 -3.20 -8.00
C ARG A 472 -18.04 -3.33 -8.21
N TYR A 473 -17.39 -4.26 -7.51
CA TYR A 473 -15.98 -4.55 -7.65
C TYR A 473 -15.79 -6.00 -8.13
N SER A 474 -15.35 -6.14 -9.38
CA SER A 474 -15.11 -7.45 -10.00
C SER A 474 -13.63 -7.87 -9.98
N GLY A 475 -12.76 -7.08 -9.34
CA GLY A 475 -11.34 -7.37 -9.20
C GLY A 475 -11.03 -8.45 -8.15
N SER A 476 -9.74 -8.68 -7.93
CA SER A 476 -9.23 -9.72 -7.02
C SER A 476 -8.75 -9.15 -5.68
N LEU A 477 -8.87 -9.96 -4.63
CA LEU A 477 -8.27 -9.74 -3.30
C LEU A 477 -7.29 -10.88 -3.02
N HIS A 478 -6.09 -10.56 -2.54
CA HIS A 478 -5.04 -11.55 -2.26
C HIS A 478 -4.35 -11.28 -0.91
N VAL A 479 -4.41 -12.23 0.02
CA VAL A 479 -3.81 -12.12 1.38
C VAL A 479 -3.10 -13.42 1.80
N ALA A 480 -2.52 -14.12 0.83
CA ALA A 480 -1.89 -15.41 1.09
C ALA A 480 -0.64 -15.26 1.98
N GLU A 481 -0.37 -16.30 2.75
CA GLU A 481 0.90 -16.53 3.38
C GLU A 481 2.03 -16.73 2.36
N GLY A 482 3.26 -16.56 2.83
CA GLY A 482 4.43 -16.99 2.09
C GLY A 482 4.45 -18.51 1.93
N ALA A 483 4.77 -18.98 0.72
CA ALA A 483 4.91 -20.40 0.48
C ALA A 483 6.04 -21.00 1.37
N PRO A 484 5.82 -22.17 1.99
CA PRO A 484 6.89 -22.91 2.65
C PRO A 484 8.03 -23.23 1.66
N GLY A 485 9.28 -23.07 2.10
CA GLY A 485 10.45 -23.48 1.30
C GLY A 485 10.52 -25.00 1.08
N PRO A 486 11.36 -25.50 0.16
CA PRO A 486 11.42 -26.92 -0.19
C PRO A 486 11.76 -27.84 1.00
N ASP A 487 12.54 -27.33 1.96
CA ASP A 487 12.94 -28.05 3.17
C ASP A 487 11.99 -27.82 4.36
N TYR A 488 10.90 -27.05 4.16
CA TYR A 488 9.96 -26.74 5.23
C TYR A 488 9.07 -27.94 5.55
N THR A 489 9.38 -28.64 6.64
CA THR A 489 8.63 -29.82 7.10
C THR A 489 7.90 -29.59 8.42
N GLY A 490 7.75 -28.33 8.83
CA GLY A 490 7.12 -27.95 10.09
C GLY A 490 5.66 -28.40 10.17
N GLU A 491 5.19 -28.67 11.41
CA GLU A 491 3.79 -29.01 11.66
C GLU A 491 2.85 -27.84 11.27
N THR A 492 1.59 -28.14 10.98
CA THR A 492 0.60 -27.16 10.48
C THR A 492 0.38 -25.96 11.40
N TRP A 493 0.56 -26.10 12.71
CA TRP A 493 0.46 -24.98 13.66
C TRP A 493 1.71 -24.09 13.71
N ARG A 494 2.84 -24.56 13.16
CA ARG A 494 4.09 -23.79 12.98
C ARG A 494 4.15 -23.09 11.64
N ALA A 495 3.30 -23.51 10.70
CA ALA A 495 3.20 -22.96 9.35
C ALA A 495 2.73 -21.49 9.39
N PRO A 496 3.13 -20.69 8.39
CA PRO A 496 2.59 -19.35 8.24
C PRO A 496 1.09 -19.43 7.98
N GLN A 497 0.35 -18.39 8.34
CA GLN A 497 -1.09 -18.33 8.13
C GLN A 497 -1.46 -17.25 7.11
N PRO A 498 -2.53 -17.47 6.33
CA PRO A 498 -3.11 -16.43 5.51
C PRO A 498 -3.61 -15.29 6.39
N GLY A 499 -3.80 -14.15 5.76
CA GLY A 499 -4.40 -12.99 6.39
C GLY A 499 -5.91 -12.89 6.20
N THR A 500 -6.45 -11.67 6.28
CA THR A 500 -7.90 -11.42 6.19
C THR A 500 -8.22 -10.45 5.06
N ALA A 501 -9.32 -10.68 4.34
CA ALA A 501 -9.80 -9.80 3.28
C ALA A 501 -11.32 -9.65 3.40
N LEU A 502 -11.79 -8.44 3.70
CA LEU A 502 -13.19 -8.17 4.04
C LEU A 502 -13.68 -6.86 3.40
N PHE A 503 -14.93 -6.86 2.97
CA PHE A 503 -15.71 -5.64 2.75
C PHE A 503 -16.56 -5.38 4.00
N LEU A 504 -16.72 -4.10 4.35
CA LEU A 504 -17.39 -3.64 5.56
C LEU A 504 -18.49 -2.65 5.18
N THR A 505 -19.68 -2.79 5.76
CA THR A 505 -20.76 -1.81 5.58
C THR A 505 -21.78 -1.91 6.71
N THR A 506 -22.49 -0.82 6.98
CA THR A 506 -23.73 -0.81 7.78
C THR A 506 -24.97 -0.81 6.89
N ASN A 507 -24.81 -0.62 5.58
CA ASN A 507 -25.92 -0.60 4.63
C ASN A 507 -26.36 -2.01 4.27
N THR A 508 -27.64 -2.30 4.46
CA THR A 508 -28.27 -3.57 4.05
C THR A 508 -29.27 -3.31 2.92
N THR A 509 -29.11 -4.03 1.81
CA THR A 509 -30.01 -3.91 0.64
C THR A 509 -30.98 -5.10 0.53
N PHE A 510 -30.82 -6.11 1.38
CA PHE A 510 -31.62 -7.32 1.34
C PHE A 510 -31.75 -7.86 2.77
N HIS A 511 -32.94 -8.30 3.17
CA HIS A 511 -33.19 -8.89 4.47
C HIS A 511 -33.93 -10.22 4.32
N ILE A 512 -33.53 -11.22 5.09
CA ILE A 512 -34.20 -12.53 5.12
C ILE A 512 -34.82 -12.76 6.49
N THR A 513 -36.11 -13.04 6.52
CA THR A 513 -36.89 -13.27 7.74
C THR A 513 -37.68 -14.58 7.65
N GLY A 514 -38.47 -14.88 8.68
CA GLY A 514 -39.22 -16.13 8.76
C GLY A 514 -38.37 -17.31 9.25
N SER A 515 -37.41 -17.05 10.15
CA SER A 515 -36.63 -18.12 10.80
C SER A 515 -37.56 -18.99 11.66
N PRO A 516 -37.58 -20.32 11.48
CA PRO A 516 -38.32 -21.24 12.35
C PRO A 516 -37.51 -21.58 13.62
N GLY A 517 -36.54 -20.74 14.01
CA GLY A 517 -35.62 -20.99 15.12
C GLY A 517 -34.27 -21.49 14.63
N GLU A 518 -33.80 -22.61 15.18
CA GLU A 518 -32.50 -23.22 14.84
C GLU A 518 -32.52 -24.01 13.52
N TYR A 519 -33.66 -24.08 12.84
CA TYR A 519 -33.88 -24.95 11.69
C TYR A 519 -33.94 -24.17 10.37
N GLY A 520 -33.73 -24.87 9.25
CA GLY A 520 -33.94 -24.35 7.92
C GLY A 520 -33.02 -23.18 7.61
N HIS A 521 -31.73 -23.44 7.41
CA HIS A 521 -30.72 -22.43 7.14
C HIS A 521 -30.70 -22.01 5.65
N PRO A 522 -31.11 -20.78 5.31
CA PRO A 522 -31.08 -20.32 3.92
C PRO A 522 -29.64 -20.15 3.43
N VAL A 523 -29.43 -20.46 2.15
CA VAL A 523 -28.15 -20.38 1.45
C VAL A 523 -28.34 -19.75 0.06
N PRO A 524 -27.41 -18.88 -0.39
CA PRO A 524 -26.13 -18.58 0.25
C PRO A 524 -26.21 -17.59 1.41
N ASP A 525 -27.31 -16.84 1.55
CA ASP A 525 -27.42 -15.76 2.55
C ASP A 525 -28.28 -16.19 3.74
N PRO A 526 -27.82 -15.98 4.99
CA PRO A 526 -28.53 -16.37 6.19
C PRO A 526 -29.69 -15.41 6.53
N TYR A 527 -30.52 -15.79 7.50
CA TYR A 527 -31.50 -14.88 8.10
C TYR A 527 -30.83 -13.60 8.65
N GLY A 528 -31.54 -12.48 8.55
CA GLY A 528 -31.09 -11.15 8.95
C GLY A 528 -30.77 -10.24 7.76
N GLY A 529 -30.05 -9.15 8.04
CA GLY A 529 -29.57 -8.23 7.01
C GLY A 529 -28.45 -8.85 6.18
N CYS A 530 -28.60 -8.82 4.87
CA CYS A 530 -27.61 -9.27 3.91
C CYS A 530 -26.87 -8.07 3.31
N PRO A 531 -25.56 -8.19 3.09
CA PRO A 531 -24.71 -7.11 2.59
C PRO A 531 -25.04 -6.74 1.14
N TYR A 532 -24.42 -5.66 0.67
CA TYR A 532 -24.70 -5.01 -0.61
C TYR A 532 -24.62 -5.92 -1.84
N TYR A 533 -25.69 -5.96 -2.65
CA TYR A 533 -25.66 -6.48 -4.03
C TYR A 533 -25.68 -5.34 -5.04
N ALA A 534 -25.12 -5.59 -6.22
CA ALA A 534 -25.24 -4.64 -7.33
C ALA A 534 -26.72 -4.41 -7.70
N PRO A 535 -27.14 -3.16 -7.99
CA PRO A 535 -28.50 -2.88 -8.41
C PRO A 535 -28.91 -3.72 -9.62
N GLY A 536 -30.06 -4.38 -9.50
CA GLY A 536 -30.60 -5.26 -10.53
C GLY A 536 -29.98 -6.64 -10.60
N ALA A 537 -29.18 -7.05 -9.59
CA ALA A 537 -28.68 -8.41 -9.46
C ALA A 537 -29.84 -9.41 -9.29
N TRP A 538 -29.70 -10.59 -9.89
CA TRP A 538 -30.58 -11.73 -9.62
C TRP A 538 -30.09 -12.45 -8.37
N ILE A 539 -30.98 -12.56 -7.39
CA ILE A 539 -30.75 -13.31 -6.16
C ILE A 539 -31.36 -14.69 -6.32
N THR A 540 -30.62 -15.72 -5.94
CA THR A 540 -31.11 -17.08 -5.78
C THR A 540 -30.75 -17.53 -4.38
N ASN A 541 -31.74 -17.67 -3.52
CA ASN A 541 -31.56 -18.13 -2.15
C ASN A 541 -32.53 -19.28 -1.89
N GLY A 542 -32.06 -20.37 -1.30
CA GLY A 542 -32.86 -21.55 -1.03
C GLY A 542 -32.68 -22.03 0.38
N VAL A 543 -33.63 -22.84 0.84
CA VAL A 543 -33.59 -23.42 2.17
C VAL A 543 -33.82 -24.93 2.12
N ALA A 544 -33.03 -25.67 2.89
CA ALA A 544 -33.21 -27.11 3.02
C ALA A 544 -34.50 -27.39 3.80
N THR A 545 -35.32 -28.30 3.28
CA THR A 545 -36.56 -28.71 3.92
C THR A 545 -37.04 -30.07 3.40
N PRO A 546 -37.72 -30.89 4.21
CA PRO A 546 -37.95 -30.72 5.64
C PRO A 546 -36.64 -30.81 6.45
N ASP A 547 -36.59 -30.14 7.60
CA ASP A 547 -35.43 -30.10 8.50
C ASP A 547 -35.83 -30.56 9.91
N ASP A 548 -34.86 -31.06 10.68
CA ASP A 548 -35.02 -31.60 12.03
C ASP A 548 -36.06 -32.74 12.14
N GLU A 549 -35.92 -33.80 11.33
CA GLU A 549 -36.78 -34.98 11.42
C GLU A 549 -36.45 -35.84 12.66
N ALA A 550 -37.12 -35.56 13.79
CA ALA A 550 -36.92 -36.24 15.05
C ALA A 550 -38.24 -36.54 15.79
N ALA A 551 -38.34 -37.74 16.37
CA ALA A 551 -39.47 -38.16 17.22
C ALA A 551 -40.88 -37.96 16.62
N GLY A 552 -41.02 -38.06 15.30
CA GLY A 552 -42.30 -37.88 14.61
C GLY A 552 -42.71 -36.42 14.37
N THR A 553 -41.76 -35.49 14.47
CA THR A 553 -41.92 -34.06 14.13
C THR A 553 -40.83 -33.63 13.15
N ARG A 554 -41.14 -32.70 12.24
CA ARG A 554 -40.17 -32.03 11.37
C ARG A 554 -40.67 -30.65 10.93
N HIS A 555 -39.79 -29.78 10.45
CA HIS A 555 -40.14 -28.45 9.96
C HIS A 555 -40.13 -28.39 8.44
N ALA A 556 -41.26 -28.01 7.83
CA ALA A 556 -41.42 -27.94 6.38
C ALA A 556 -41.60 -26.50 5.91
N CYS A 557 -40.86 -26.09 4.88
CA CYS A 557 -41.01 -24.80 4.22
C CYS A 557 -42.16 -24.89 3.21
N LEU A 558 -43.15 -24.03 3.37
CA LEU A 558 -44.33 -23.90 2.51
C LEU A 558 -44.09 -23.02 1.28
N GLY A 559 -43.03 -22.22 1.30
CA GLY A 559 -42.72 -21.27 0.24
C GLY A 559 -42.10 -19.99 0.79
N TRP A 560 -42.19 -18.92 0.00
CA TRP A 560 -41.61 -17.63 0.33
C TRP A 560 -42.47 -16.48 -0.18
N THR A 561 -42.36 -15.34 0.49
CA THR A 561 -42.87 -14.04 0.02
C THR A 561 -41.73 -13.04 -0.07
N LEU A 562 -41.86 -12.08 -1.00
CA LEU A 562 -40.93 -10.98 -1.17
C LEU A 562 -41.68 -9.67 -1.03
N HIS A 563 -41.21 -8.81 -0.14
CA HIS A 563 -41.77 -7.48 0.10
C HIS A 563 -40.76 -6.39 -0.25
N ASP A 564 -41.24 -5.17 -0.51
CA ASP A 564 -40.40 -3.98 -0.50
C ASP A 564 -40.17 -3.45 0.93
N ALA A 565 -39.38 -2.38 1.06
CA ALA A 565 -39.09 -1.75 2.35
C ALA A 565 -40.33 -1.13 3.04
N SER A 566 -41.46 -0.98 2.33
CA SER A 566 -42.74 -0.51 2.88
C SER A 566 -43.69 -1.67 3.23
N GLU A 567 -43.18 -2.90 3.25
CA GLU A 567 -43.91 -4.15 3.50
C GLU A 567 -44.95 -4.50 2.41
N THR A 568 -44.89 -3.87 1.23
CA THR A 568 -45.79 -4.23 0.13
C THR A 568 -45.33 -5.54 -0.52
N LEU A 569 -46.24 -6.52 -0.63
CA LEU A 569 -45.95 -7.79 -1.30
C LEU A 569 -45.68 -7.56 -2.80
N LEU A 570 -44.53 -8.03 -3.26
CA LEU A 570 -44.09 -7.93 -4.65
C LEU A 570 -44.32 -9.24 -5.42
N THR A 571 -43.97 -10.36 -4.80
CA THR A 571 -44.10 -11.71 -5.38
C THR A 571 -44.03 -12.77 -4.29
N SER A 572 -44.45 -14.00 -4.63
CA SER A 572 -44.33 -15.16 -3.77
C SER A 572 -44.08 -16.42 -4.59
N GLY A 573 -43.67 -17.51 -3.94
CA GLY A 573 -43.49 -18.82 -4.57
C GLY A 573 -43.68 -19.95 -3.56
N ALA A 574 -44.14 -21.10 -4.05
CA ALA A 574 -44.32 -22.32 -3.23
C ALA A 574 -43.07 -23.23 -3.23
N SER A 575 -42.01 -22.85 -3.94
CA SER A 575 -40.74 -23.57 -3.97
C SER A 575 -39.92 -23.27 -2.71
N THR A 576 -38.90 -24.09 -2.47
CA THR A 576 -37.90 -23.93 -1.40
C THR A 576 -36.67 -23.15 -1.89
N GLN A 577 -36.81 -22.50 -3.05
CA GLN A 577 -35.81 -21.63 -3.69
C GLN A 577 -36.51 -20.38 -4.19
N ALA A 578 -36.08 -19.23 -3.68
CA ALA A 578 -36.52 -17.91 -4.08
C ALA A 578 -35.57 -17.35 -5.15
N VAL A 579 -36.14 -16.90 -6.27
CA VAL A 579 -35.40 -16.26 -7.36
C VAL A 579 -36.08 -14.94 -7.71
N PHE A 580 -35.37 -13.83 -7.54
CA PHE A 580 -35.91 -12.48 -7.79
C PHE A 580 -34.80 -11.48 -8.11
N ARG A 581 -35.19 -10.31 -8.59
CA ARG A 581 -34.27 -9.22 -8.93
C ARG A 581 -34.21 -8.18 -7.81
N LEU A 582 -32.99 -7.83 -7.38
CA LEU A 582 -32.75 -6.85 -6.33
C LEU A 582 -32.50 -5.46 -6.93
N ASP A 583 -33.57 -4.75 -7.30
CA ASP A 583 -33.50 -3.38 -7.84
C ASP A 583 -33.52 -2.28 -6.75
N ALA A 584 -33.94 -2.63 -5.53
CA ALA A 584 -34.04 -1.77 -4.35
C ALA A 584 -34.02 -2.66 -3.09
N THR A 585 -34.10 -2.08 -1.89
CA THR A 585 -34.19 -2.85 -0.64
C THR A 585 -35.39 -3.81 -0.65
N ARG A 586 -35.13 -5.11 -0.44
CA ARG A 586 -36.17 -6.16 -0.40
C ARG A 586 -36.11 -6.96 0.91
N VAL A 587 -37.26 -7.49 1.31
CA VAL A 587 -37.40 -8.43 2.44
C VAL A 587 -37.93 -9.76 1.91
N LEU A 588 -37.13 -10.82 1.97
CA LEU A 588 -37.55 -12.19 1.70
C LEU A 588 -38.02 -12.83 3.01
N THR A 589 -39.20 -13.44 3.01
CA THR A 589 -39.72 -14.15 4.17
C THR A 589 -39.97 -15.60 3.80
N TRP A 590 -39.28 -16.52 4.47
CA TRP A 590 -39.56 -17.95 4.35
C TRP A 590 -40.78 -18.31 5.19
N GLN A 591 -41.69 -19.10 4.62
CA GLN A 591 -42.90 -19.54 5.29
C GLN A 591 -42.75 -20.98 5.75
N TRP A 592 -42.90 -21.22 7.05
CA TRP A 592 -42.69 -22.54 7.65
C TRP A 592 -43.95 -23.09 8.30
N THR A 593 -44.01 -24.41 8.39
CA THR A 593 -44.99 -25.16 9.17
C THR A 593 -44.33 -26.33 9.88
N ASN A 594 -45.02 -26.86 10.88
CA ASN A 594 -44.64 -28.11 11.55
C ASN A 594 -45.36 -29.26 10.86
N GLU A 595 -44.66 -30.35 10.59
CA GLU A 595 -45.23 -31.61 10.15
C GLU A 595 -45.12 -32.67 11.25
N TYR A 596 -46.15 -33.50 11.38
CA TYR A 596 -46.25 -34.57 12.35
C TYR A 596 -46.43 -35.90 11.63
N HIS A 597 -45.69 -36.92 12.08
CA HIS A 597 -45.79 -38.26 11.52
C HIS A 597 -46.94 -39.03 12.18
N LEU A 598 -47.98 -39.33 11.40
CA LEU A 598 -49.01 -40.28 11.80
C LEU A 598 -48.55 -41.68 11.41
N ALA A 599 -48.42 -42.58 12.41
CA ALA A 599 -48.16 -43.99 12.19
C ALA A 599 -49.40 -44.80 12.61
N ILE A 600 -50.00 -45.52 11.66
CA ILE A 600 -51.17 -46.37 11.90
C ILE A 600 -50.72 -47.83 11.76
N HIS A 601 -50.99 -48.62 12.80
CA HIS A 601 -50.65 -50.04 12.86
C HIS A 601 -51.92 -50.85 13.12
N GLU A 602 -51.99 -52.07 12.56
CA GLU A 602 -53.05 -53.02 12.91
C GLU A 602 -52.77 -53.67 14.28
N GLY A 603 -53.82 -53.79 15.09
CA GLY A 603 -53.80 -54.58 16.32
C GLY A 603 -54.19 -56.05 16.08
N LEU A 604 -54.12 -56.88 17.12
CA LEU A 604 -54.68 -58.25 17.05
C LEU A 604 -56.18 -58.15 16.68
N ASP A 605 -56.57 -58.79 15.57
CA ASP A 605 -57.91 -58.77 14.96
C ASP A 605 -58.38 -57.44 14.30
N GLY A 606 -57.48 -56.46 14.10
CA GLY A 606 -57.75 -55.22 13.35
C GLY A 606 -57.46 -55.34 11.85
N ARG A 607 -58.04 -54.45 11.02
CA ARG A 607 -57.72 -54.33 9.58
C ARG A 607 -57.59 -52.85 9.18
N VAL A 608 -56.42 -52.44 8.69
CA VAL A 608 -56.22 -51.11 8.09
C VAL A 608 -56.67 -51.14 6.63
N THR A 609 -57.72 -50.40 6.28
CA THR A 609 -58.27 -50.39 4.90
C THR A 609 -57.74 -49.25 4.02
N THR A 610 -57.05 -48.27 4.61
CA THR A 610 -56.50 -47.09 3.92
C THR A 610 -55.09 -46.78 4.45
N GLY A 611 -54.11 -46.64 3.56
CA GLY A 611 -52.73 -46.27 3.93
C GLY A 611 -52.62 -44.78 4.27
N LEU A 612 -52.88 -44.42 5.53
CA LEU A 612 -52.83 -43.04 6.04
C LEU A 612 -51.61 -42.79 6.94
N SER A 613 -50.58 -43.64 6.88
CA SER A 613 -49.32 -43.37 7.59
C SER A 613 -48.46 -42.41 6.77
N GLY A 614 -47.91 -41.38 7.40
CA GLY A 614 -47.07 -40.39 6.74
C GLY A 614 -46.98 -39.08 7.51
N TRP A 615 -46.35 -38.10 6.89
CA TRP A 615 -46.17 -36.76 7.43
C TRP A 615 -47.35 -35.85 7.04
N TYR A 616 -47.91 -35.16 8.02
CA TYR A 616 -49.04 -34.25 7.86
C TYR A 616 -48.69 -32.89 8.42
N THR A 617 -49.00 -31.82 7.69
CA THR A 617 -48.83 -30.45 8.17
C THR A 617 -49.77 -30.17 9.34
N HIS A 618 -49.32 -29.30 10.24
CA HIS A 618 -50.09 -28.87 11.41
C HIS A 618 -51.51 -28.43 10.99
N ALA A 619 -52.50 -28.83 11.80
CA ALA A 619 -53.93 -28.59 11.56
C ALA A 619 -54.56 -29.31 10.35
N THR A 620 -53.86 -30.26 9.71
CA THR A 620 -54.48 -31.15 8.71
C THR A 620 -55.44 -32.13 9.38
N VAL A 621 -56.70 -32.15 8.93
CA VAL A 621 -57.69 -33.15 9.34
C VAL A 621 -57.45 -34.44 8.55
N VAL A 622 -57.02 -35.50 9.23
CA VAL A 622 -56.94 -36.85 8.66
C VAL A 622 -58.27 -37.56 8.92
N ALA A 623 -59.06 -37.77 7.86
CA ALA A 623 -60.36 -38.44 7.93
C ALA A 623 -60.29 -39.90 7.46
N GLY A 624 -61.19 -40.76 7.96
CA GLY A 624 -61.28 -42.16 7.54
C GLY A 624 -60.28 -43.10 8.21
N ILE A 625 -59.86 -42.80 9.44
CA ILE A 625 -59.04 -43.66 10.31
C ILE A 625 -59.87 -44.80 10.88
#